data_AF-A0A2T1DG50-F1
#
_entry.id   AF-A0A2T1DG50-F1
#
_cell.length_a   1.000
_cell.length_b   1.000
_cell.length_c   1.000
_cell.angle_alpha   90.00
_cell.angle_beta   90.00
_cell.angle_gamma   90.00
#
_symmetry.space_group_name_H-M   'P 1'
#
loop_
_entity.id
_entity.type
_entity.pdbx_description
1 polymer ?
#
loop_
_entity_poly.entity_id
_entity_poly.type
_entity_poly.pdbx_seq_one_letter_code
_entity_poly.pdbx_strand_id
1 'polypeptide(L)'
;MSSQRNPTRQRLITAALELFASQGVTETTTRQISERADVNEVTLFRQFGNKHGLLLAVIEEAAVFTTLGQALVEQANQTSSLHQALNEYAIACLQALERVPEVVRSVVGEAGQYPSENRQALGQGFTQANRYVAEYFQTVIDRGQLHSYLSAERLASLLNGMLLGYAVIEFTSEFHNLWQDRQDFLENLVTLFLHGAVSPAELSSLDSSSLVRVENTAIERIADLPTQVVHSILQRAKQQGLQSYAWVYVLFGAGLSPTEVVRLERSHYIHDAHQQLVQVSQGTVRQVPINQWILGKRYGSYTKNPLTQWLKSRKDPQPALFINEVGSSLSESELRQQWRELTQEFLTPDGRPPTIEQPQQTWCIDMLMRGIRVDDLKILTGWSAEKLQPYVDRAREKAALEQAIRLDQKA
;
A
#
# COMPACT_ATOMS: atom_id res chain seq x y z
N MET A 1 -18.60 -11.50 32.37
CA MET A 1 -18.27 -12.04 33.70
C MET A 1 -16.96 -11.41 34.14
N SER A 2 -16.98 -10.54 35.14
CA SER A 2 -15.82 -9.85 35.70
C SER A 2 -14.96 -10.84 36.47
N SER A 3 -13.85 -11.28 35.87
CA SER A 3 -12.85 -12.13 36.50
C SER A 3 -12.37 -11.47 37.79
N GLN A 4 -12.62 -12.10 38.95
CA GLN A 4 -12.01 -11.69 40.22
C GLN A 4 -10.49 -11.68 40.02
N ARG A 5 -9.87 -10.48 40.01
CA ARG A 5 -8.42 -10.31 39.92
C ARG A 5 -7.77 -11.07 41.06
N ASN A 6 -7.03 -12.13 40.75
CA ASN A 6 -6.25 -12.87 41.73
C ASN A 6 -5.18 -11.94 42.34
N PRO A 7 -5.25 -11.61 43.64
CA PRO A 7 -4.36 -10.63 44.26
C PRO A 7 -2.88 -11.03 44.18
N THR A 8 -2.58 -12.33 44.18
CA THR A 8 -1.22 -12.86 43.96
C THR A 8 -0.73 -12.59 42.54
N ARG A 9 -1.61 -12.76 41.54
CA ARG A 9 -1.27 -12.51 40.14
C ARG A 9 -0.93 -11.03 39.92
N GLN A 10 -1.70 -10.12 40.53
CA GLN A 10 -1.44 -8.68 40.44
C GLN A 10 -0.11 -8.30 41.12
N ARG A 11 0.18 -8.83 42.31
CA ARG A 11 1.47 -8.60 43.00
C ARG A 11 2.67 -9.00 42.16
N LEU A 12 2.59 -10.14 41.48
CA LEU A 12 3.64 -10.62 40.57
C LEU A 12 3.83 -9.69 39.36
N ILE A 13 2.73 -9.22 38.76
CA ILE A 13 2.79 -8.27 37.63
C ILE A 13 3.38 -6.94 38.07
N THR A 14 2.95 -6.39 39.21
CA THR A 14 3.49 -5.14 39.75
C THR A 14 4.99 -5.25 40.07
N ALA A 15 5.40 -6.32 40.76
CA ALA A 15 6.81 -6.56 41.06
C ALA A 15 7.66 -6.74 39.79
N ALA A 16 7.15 -7.47 38.80
CA ALA A 16 7.82 -7.64 37.52
C ALA A 16 7.95 -6.33 36.76
N LEU A 17 6.89 -5.51 36.70
CA LEU A 17 6.92 -4.21 36.06
C LEU A 17 7.98 -3.29 36.67
N GLU A 18 8.04 -3.21 38.00
CA GLU A 18 9.03 -2.39 38.71
C GLU A 18 10.46 -2.85 38.41
N LEU A 19 10.73 -4.16 38.47
CA LEU A 19 12.07 -4.71 38.21
C LEU A 19 12.45 -4.58 36.73
N PHE A 20 11.54 -4.89 35.81
CA PHE A 20 11.81 -4.73 34.38
C PHE A 20 12.07 -3.26 34.02
N ALA A 21 11.36 -2.31 34.65
CA ALA A 21 11.59 -0.88 34.45
C ALA A 21 12.95 -0.41 35.00
N SER A 22 13.43 -1.00 36.10
CA SER A 22 14.68 -0.57 36.74
C SER A 22 15.94 -1.16 36.14
N GLN A 23 15.90 -2.41 35.66
CA GLN A 23 17.10 -3.14 35.22
C GLN A 23 16.91 -3.96 33.94
N GLY A 24 15.74 -3.88 33.28
CA GLY A 24 15.44 -4.60 32.04
C GLY A 24 14.97 -6.04 32.25
N VAL A 25 14.49 -6.67 31.18
CA VAL A 25 13.90 -8.02 31.24
C VAL A 25 14.99 -9.07 31.44
N THR A 26 16.13 -8.95 30.75
CA THR A 26 17.19 -9.96 30.77
C THR A 26 17.84 -10.08 32.14
N GLU A 27 18.24 -8.98 32.75
CA GLU A 27 18.88 -8.96 34.08
C GLU A 27 17.93 -9.29 35.23
N THR A 28 16.61 -9.24 35.00
CA THR A 28 15.63 -9.61 36.02
C THR A 28 15.42 -11.11 36.09
N THR A 29 15.54 -11.69 37.29
CA THR A 29 15.30 -13.12 37.55
C THR A 29 13.90 -13.39 38.10
N THR A 30 13.36 -14.58 37.84
CA THR A 30 12.07 -15.03 38.40
C THR A 30 12.07 -15.06 39.93
N ARG A 31 13.22 -15.33 40.53
CA ARG A 31 13.45 -15.29 41.97
C ARG A 31 13.30 -13.88 42.54
N GLN A 32 13.98 -12.88 41.96
CA GLN A 32 13.85 -11.47 42.38
C GLN A 32 12.39 -11.00 42.31
N ILE A 33 11.69 -11.35 41.23
CA ILE A 33 10.27 -11.01 41.06
C ILE A 33 9.42 -11.64 42.16
N SER A 34 9.63 -12.93 42.44
CA SER A 34 8.84 -13.67 43.43
C SER A 34 9.11 -13.17 44.85
N GLU A 35 10.36 -12.87 45.18
CA GLU A 35 10.77 -12.26 46.44
C GLU A 35 10.15 -10.86 46.62
N ARG A 36 10.24 -10.00 45.59
CA ARG A 36 9.62 -8.67 45.59
C ARG A 36 8.10 -8.72 45.71
N ALA A 37 7.48 -9.70 45.06
CA ALA A 37 6.05 -9.94 45.13
C ALA A 37 5.62 -10.66 46.41
N ASP A 38 6.56 -11.07 47.28
CA ASP A 38 6.36 -11.84 48.52
C ASP A 38 5.55 -13.14 48.29
N VAL A 39 5.96 -13.92 47.29
CA VAL A 39 5.37 -15.21 46.95
C VAL A 39 6.44 -16.25 46.65
N ASN A 40 6.08 -17.53 46.75
CA ASN A 40 6.98 -18.62 46.34
C ASN A 40 7.16 -18.61 44.82
N GLU A 41 8.38 -18.79 44.32
CA GLU A 41 8.73 -18.83 42.89
C GLU A 41 7.93 -19.87 42.08
N VAL A 42 7.55 -21.00 42.69
CA VAL A 42 6.64 -21.98 42.08
C VAL A 42 5.28 -21.37 41.72
N THR A 43 4.83 -20.37 42.46
CA THR A 43 3.58 -19.66 42.19
C THR A 43 3.68 -18.83 40.91
N LEU A 44 4.83 -18.21 40.64
CA LEU A 44 5.09 -17.50 39.39
C LEU A 44 5.00 -18.46 38.20
N PHE A 45 5.71 -19.59 38.28
CA PHE A 45 5.68 -20.62 37.22
C PHE A 45 4.27 -21.18 37.00
N ARG A 46 3.49 -21.40 38.06
CA ARG A 46 2.10 -21.87 37.94
C ARG A 46 1.18 -20.85 37.28
N GLN A 47 1.39 -19.55 37.52
CA GLN A 47 0.52 -18.48 36.98
C GLN A 47 0.91 -18.08 35.55
N PHE A 48 2.20 -18.08 35.23
CA PHE A 48 2.72 -17.45 34.01
C PHE A 48 3.61 -18.35 33.16
N GLY A 49 3.92 -19.56 33.62
CA GLY A 49 4.77 -20.53 32.92
C GLY A 49 6.25 -20.20 32.99
N ASN A 50 6.66 -18.98 32.61
CA ASN A 50 8.05 -18.52 32.64
C ASN A 50 8.16 -16.98 32.71
N LYS A 51 9.39 -16.44 32.82
CA LYS A 51 9.67 -14.99 32.87
C LYS A 51 9.05 -14.23 31.69
N HIS A 52 9.08 -14.79 30.49
CA HIS A 52 8.58 -14.15 29.28
C HIS A 52 7.05 -14.21 29.19
N GLY A 53 6.40 -15.25 29.74
CA GLY A 53 4.95 -15.30 29.92
C GLY A 53 4.48 -14.25 30.94
N LEU A 54 5.29 -13.99 31.97
CA LEU A 54 5.05 -12.87 32.88
C LEU A 54 5.29 -11.51 32.20
N LEU A 55 6.33 -11.37 31.37
CA LEU A 55 6.52 -10.17 30.54
C LEU A 55 5.31 -9.88 29.65
N LEU A 56 4.73 -10.90 29.02
CA LEU A 56 3.51 -10.73 28.23
C LEU A 56 2.35 -10.22 29.08
N ALA A 57 2.10 -10.85 30.23
CA ALA A 57 1.05 -10.39 31.15
C ALA A 57 1.33 -8.96 31.64
N VAL A 58 2.61 -8.61 31.85
CA VAL A 58 3.01 -7.24 32.13
C VAL A 58 2.71 -6.35 30.93
N ILE A 59 2.91 -6.71 29.67
CA ILE A 59 2.59 -5.83 28.53
C ILE A 59 1.08 -5.71 28.29
N GLU A 60 0.33 -6.79 28.46
CA GLU A 60 -1.14 -6.80 28.34
C GLU A 60 -1.81 -5.96 29.44
N GLU A 61 -1.26 -5.97 30.66
CA GLU A 61 -1.82 -5.28 31.82
C GLU A 61 -1.08 -4.01 32.22
N ALA A 62 0.14 -3.79 31.73
CA ALA A 62 0.85 -2.54 31.90
C ALA A 62 0.01 -1.49 31.21
N ALA A 63 -0.38 -0.55 32.04
CA ALA A 63 -1.27 0.56 31.77
C ALA A 63 -0.91 1.39 30.52
N VAL A 64 0.28 1.20 29.95
CA VAL A 64 0.80 2.01 28.85
C VAL A 64 -0.13 1.99 27.64
N PHE A 65 -0.64 0.85 27.16
CA PHE A 65 -1.53 0.86 25.99
C PHE A 65 -3.00 0.71 26.34
N THR A 66 -3.31 -0.15 27.31
CA THR A 66 -4.70 -0.42 27.69
C THR A 66 -5.30 0.74 28.49
N THR A 67 -4.58 1.32 29.44
CA THR A 67 -5.09 2.47 30.24
C THR A 67 -5.01 3.77 29.47
N LEU A 68 -4.00 4.00 28.62
CA LEU A 68 -4.01 5.14 27.70
C LEU A 68 -5.16 5.03 26.70
N GLY A 69 -5.33 3.87 26.04
CA GLY A 69 -6.43 3.64 25.11
C GLY A 69 -7.78 3.85 25.77
N GLN A 70 -8.01 3.28 26.96
CA GLN A 70 -9.28 3.43 27.70
C GLN A 70 -9.52 4.86 28.20
N ALA A 71 -8.53 5.51 28.81
CA ALA A 71 -8.66 6.90 29.27
C ALA A 71 -8.93 7.86 28.10
N LEU A 72 -8.32 7.59 26.94
CA LEU A 72 -8.55 8.39 25.74
C LEU A 72 -9.90 8.07 25.10
N VAL A 73 -10.36 6.82 25.08
CA VAL A 73 -11.74 6.48 24.67
C VAL A 73 -12.78 7.21 25.55
N GLU A 74 -12.55 7.28 26.86
CA GLU A 74 -13.41 8.03 27.78
C GLU A 74 -13.38 9.55 27.49
N GLN A 75 -12.20 10.09 27.15
CA GLN A 75 -12.02 11.48 26.76
C GLN A 75 -12.41 11.80 25.31
N ALA A 76 -12.62 10.80 24.46
CA ALA A 76 -13.15 10.96 23.10
C ALA A 76 -14.52 11.63 23.09
N ASN A 77 -15.21 11.60 24.24
CA ASN A 77 -16.44 12.34 24.47
C ASN A 77 -16.29 13.86 24.52
N GLN A 78 -15.09 14.36 24.78
CA GLN A 78 -14.79 15.78 25.03
C GLN A 78 -13.90 16.38 23.94
N THR A 79 -13.11 15.57 23.24
CA THR A 79 -12.20 16.02 22.19
C THR A 79 -12.95 16.29 20.88
N SER A 80 -12.85 17.52 20.37
CA SER A 80 -13.60 17.98 19.18
C SER A 80 -12.80 17.89 17.88
N SER A 81 -11.48 17.60 17.93
CA SER A 81 -10.62 17.60 16.75
C SER A 81 -9.63 16.42 16.72
N LEU A 82 -9.40 15.86 15.53
CA LEU A 82 -8.42 14.79 15.31
C LEU A 82 -6.98 15.25 15.59
N HIS A 83 -6.66 16.52 15.30
CA HIS A 83 -5.37 17.10 15.65
C HIS A 83 -5.08 16.99 17.16
N GLN A 84 -6.03 17.43 17.98
CA GLN A 84 -5.89 17.36 19.43
C GLN A 84 -5.80 15.91 19.92
N ALA A 85 -6.64 15.02 19.37
CA ALA A 85 -6.62 13.60 19.73
C ALA A 85 -5.27 12.93 19.41
N LEU A 86 -4.68 13.21 18.25
CA LEU A 86 -3.37 12.69 17.85
C LEU A 86 -2.26 13.22 18.76
N ASN A 87 -2.27 14.52 19.06
CA ASN A 87 -1.24 15.15 19.88
C ASN A 87 -1.30 14.66 21.34
N GLU A 88 -2.50 14.64 21.94
CA GLU A 88 -2.70 14.15 23.31
C GLU A 88 -2.28 12.68 23.45
N TYR A 89 -2.67 11.84 22.48
CA TYR A 89 -2.24 10.44 22.43
C TYR A 89 -0.72 10.32 22.34
N ALA A 90 -0.09 11.04 21.39
CA ALA A 90 1.34 10.94 21.15
C ALA A 90 2.17 11.38 22.36
N ILE A 91 1.78 12.49 23.02
CA ILE A 91 2.41 12.95 24.26
C ILE A 91 2.29 11.88 25.34
N ALA A 92 1.07 11.38 25.58
CA ALA A 92 0.82 10.42 26.66
C ALA A 92 1.55 9.09 26.42
N CYS A 93 1.61 8.64 25.16
CA CYS A 93 2.33 7.43 24.75
C CYS A 93 3.83 7.57 25.01
N LEU A 94 4.46 8.68 24.59
CA LEU A 94 5.88 8.92 24.85
C LEU A 94 6.17 9.03 26.35
N GLN A 95 5.34 9.73 27.13
CA GLN A 95 5.49 9.80 28.60
C GLN A 95 5.41 8.42 29.25
N ALA A 96 4.58 7.53 28.71
CA ALA A 96 4.45 6.18 29.23
C ALA A 96 5.66 5.31 28.87
N LEU A 97 6.23 5.46 27.67
CA LEU A 97 7.47 4.79 27.28
C LEU A 97 8.68 5.29 28.09
N GLU A 98 8.76 6.58 28.38
CA GLU A 98 9.80 7.22 29.22
C GLU A 98 9.85 6.68 30.65
N ARG A 99 8.76 6.09 31.14
CA ARG A 99 8.72 5.46 32.47
C ARG A 99 9.34 4.07 32.50
N VAL A 100 9.56 3.45 31.33
CA VAL A 100 10.03 2.06 31.20
C VAL A 100 11.12 1.89 30.13
N PRO A 101 12.17 2.74 30.10
CA PRO A 101 13.16 2.74 29.03
C PRO A 101 13.92 1.40 28.94
N GLU A 102 14.25 0.77 30.08
CA GLU A 102 14.95 -0.52 30.10
C GLU A 102 14.12 -1.67 29.53
N VAL A 103 12.79 -1.59 29.64
CA VAL A 103 11.89 -2.58 29.02
C VAL A 103 11.93 -2.44 27.50
N VAL A 104 11.86 -1.20 27.00
CA VAL A 104 11.94 -0.91 25.56
C VAL A 104 13.28 -1.39 24.99
N ARG A 105 14.39 -1.06 25.64
CA ARG A 105 15.73 -1.50 25.21
C ARG A 105 15.85 -3.02 25.17
N SER A 106 15.41 -3.71 26.22
CA SER A 106 15.51 -5.18 26.30
C SER A 106 14.61 -5.86 25.24
N VAL A 107 13.36 -5.42 25.08
CA VAL A 107 12.44 -6.01 24.08
C VAL A 107 12.98 -5.79 22.66
N VAL A 108 13.48 -4.59 22.33
CA VAL A 108 13.96 -4.29 20.97
C VAL A 108 15.32 -4.95 20.68
N GLY A 109 16.25 -4.90 21.64
CA GLY A 109 17.61 -5.42 21.46
C GLY A 109 17.72 -6.95 21.56
N GLU A 110 16.83 -7.59 22.32
CA GLU A 110 17.02 -9.00 22.73
C GLU A 110 15.86 -9.90 22.33
N ALA A 111 14.81 -9.40 21.67
CA ALA A 111 13.67 -10.23 21.23
C ALA A 111 14.09 -11.45 20.40
N GLY A 112 15.18 -11.36 19.63
CA GLY A 112 15.72 -12.49 18.87
C GLY A 112 16.13 -13.68 19.75
N GLN A 113 16.45 -13.45 21.02
CA GLN A 113 16.84 -14.47 22.01
C GLN A 113 15.63 -15.12 22.70
N TYR A 114 14.44 -14.50 22.64
CA TYR A 114 13.25 -15.04 23.26
C TYR A 114 12.76 -16.29 22.51
N PRO A 115 12.16 -17.30 23.18
CA PRO A 115 11.52 -18.40 22.48
C PRO A 115 10.45 -17.91 21.49
N SER A 116 10.25 -18.65 20.39
CA SER A 116 9.29 -18.28 19.33
C SER A 116 7.87 -18.06 19.84
N GLU A 117 7.41 -18.90 20.77
CA GLU A 117 6.09 -18.81 21.41
C GLU A 117 5.93 -17.47 22.14
N ASN A 118 6.97 -17.02 22.85
CA ASN A 118 6.95 -15.74 23.56
C ASN A 118 6.98 -14.54 22.60
N ARG A 119 7.75 -14.61 21.50
CA ARG A 119 7.71 -13.56 20.46
C ARG A 119 6.34 -13.45 19.81
N GLN A 120 5.70 -14.59 19.53
CA GLN A 120 4.36 -14.61 18.96
C GLN A 120 3.34 -14.00 19.92
N ALA A 121 3.44 -14.34 21.20
CA ALA A 121 2.55 -13.81 22.22
C ALA A 121 2.75 -12.29 22.41
N LEU A 122 3.99 -11.80 22.38
CA LEU A 122 4.29 -10.36 22.36
C LEU A 122 3.62 -9.65 21.19
N GLY A 123 3.71 -10.22 19.98
CA GLY A 123 3.01 -9.70 18.80
C GLY A 123 1.49 -9.64 18.95
N GLN A 124 0.89 -10.64 19.61
CA GLN A 124 -0.55 -10.64 19.92
C GLN A 124 -0.91 -9.54 20.93
N GLY A 125 -0.10 -9.37 21.98
CA GLY A 125 -0.25 -8.29 22.95
C GLY A 125 -0.22 -6.90 22.30
N PHE A 126 0.76 -6.65 21.42
CA PHE A 126 0.83 -5.40 20.66
C PHE A 126 -0.38 -5.21 19.73
N THR A 127 -0.84 -6.28 19.08
CA THR A 127 -2.03 -6.23 18.22
C THR A 127 -3.28 -5.84 19.01
N GLN A 128 -3.45 -6.40 20.21
CA GLN A 128 -4.58 -6.09 21.09
C GLN A 128 -4.51 -4.66 21.62
N ALA A 129 -3.33 -4.22 22.06
CA ALA A 129 -3.07 -2.84 22.48
C ALA A 129 -3.42 -1.84 21.38
N ASN A 130 -2.99 -2.10 20.15
CA ASN A 130 -3.26 -1.25 18.99
C ASN A 130 -4.75 -1.12 18.67
N ARG A 131 -5.56 -2.16 18.96
CA ARG A 131 -7.02 -2.13 18.72
C ARG A 131 -7.72 -1.07 19.56
N TYR A 132 -7.35 -0.90 20.83
CA TYR A 132 -7.95 0.14 21.69
C TYR A 132 -7.67 1.56 21.16
N VAL A 133 -6.48 1.78 20.63
CA VAL A 133 -6.09 3.06 20.01
C VAL A 133 -6.83 3.29 18.70
N ALA A 134 -7.01 2.23 17.92
CA ALA A 134 -7.81 2.28 16.69
C ALA A 134 -9.28 2.62 16.98
N GLU A 135 -9.88 2.03 18.02
CA GLU A 135 -11.25 2.35 18.47
C GLU A 135 -11.38 3.81 18.92
N TYR A 136 -10.38 4.33 19.63
CA TYR A 136 -10.29 5.74 19.99
C TYR A 136 -10.29 6.65 18.74
N PHE A 137 -9.38 6.40 17.79
CA PHE A 137 -9.31 7.20 16.57
C PHE A 137 -10.54 7.06 15.69
N GLN A 138 -11.12 5.87 15.57
CA GLN A 138 -12.36 5.67 14.83
C GLN A 138 -13.49 6.52 15.43
N THR A 139 -13.61 6.55 16.76
CA THR A 139 -14.60 7.38 17.46
C THR A 139 -14.43 8.87 17.16
N VAL A 140 -13.19 9.36 17.15
CA VAL A 140 -12.88 10.77 16.85
C VAL A 140 -13.12 11.10 15.38
N ILE A 141 -12.73 10.20 14.46
CA ILE A 141 -12.93 10.35 13.00
C ILE A 141 -14.41 10.42 12.66
N ASP A 142 -15.21 9.48 13.19
CA ASP A 142 -16.65 9.39 12.92
C ASP A 142 -17.40 10.63 13.43
N ARG A 143 -17.02 11.14 14.60
CA ARG A 143 -17.60 12.38 15.18
C ARG A 143 -17.23 13.62 14.41
N GLY A 144 -15.97 13.73 14.02
CA GLY A 144 -15.48 14.83 13.20
C GLY A 144 -15.97 14.78 11.75
N GLN A 145 -16.71 13.74 11.37
CA GLN A 145 -17.13 13.46 9.98
C GLN A 145 -15.93 13.51 9.02
N LEU A 146 -14.77 13.05 9.50
CA LEU A 146 -13.53 13.11 8.76
C LEU A 146 -13.42 11.91 7.81
N HIS A 147 -12.82 12.13 6.65
CA HIS A 147 -12.47 11.06 5.73
C HIS A 147 -10.97 10.80 5.84
N SER A 148 -10.58 9.63 6.34
CA SER A 148 -9.19 9.19 6.36
C SER A 148 -8.89 8.28 5.16
N TYR A 149 -7.69 8.43 4.57
CA TYR A 149 -7.19 7.55 3.50
C TYR A 149 -6.79 6.15 4.02
N LEU A 150 -6.62 6.03 5.34
CA LEU A 150 -6.22 4.82 6.06
C LEU A 150 -7.28 4.46 7.09
N SER A 151 -7.46 3.16 7.33
CA SER A 151 -8.29 2.69 8.44
C SER A 151 -7.70 3.14 9.78
N ALA A 152 -8.55 3.30 10.81
CA ALA A 152 -8.09 3.69 12.15
C ALA A 152 -7.05 2.72 12.72
N GLU A 153 -7.15 1.42 12.40
CA GLU A 153 -6.14 0.42 12.77
C GLU A 153 -4.77 0.68 12.15
N ARG A 154 -4.73 1.08 10.86
CA ARG A 154 -3.48 1.43 10.17
C ARG A 154 -2.89 2.73 10.70
N LEU A 155 -3.74 3.73 10.97
CA LEU A 155 -3.31 4.98 11.59
C LEU A 155 -2.68 4.73 12.97
N ALA A 156 -3.35 3.95 13.82
CA ALA A 156 -2.83 3.56 15.13
C ALA A 156 -1.49 2.80 15.00
N SER A 157 -1.40 1.83 14.09
CA SER A 157 -0.17 1.07 13.86
C SER A 157 1.01 1.95 13.43
N LEU A 158 0.79 2.86 12.46
CA LEU A 158 1.83 3.76 11.98
C LEU A 158 2.27 4.74 13.07
N LEU A 159 1.31 5.30 13.80
CA LEU A 159 1.59 6.26 14.86
C LEU A 159 2.41 5.59 15.96
N ASN A 160 1.99 4.42 16.41
CA ASN A 160 2.71 3.62 17.40
C ASN A 160 4.11 3.23 16.92
N GLY A 161 4.25 2.84 15.64
CA GLY A 161 5.56 2.54 15.05
C GLY A 161 6.51 3.74 15.08
N MET A 162 6.02 4.93 14.73
CA MET A 162 6.83 6.15 14.76
C MET A 162 7.18 6.59 16.18
N LEU A 163 6.24 6.53 17.12
CA LEU A 163 6.48 6.86 18.54
C LEU A 163 7.44 5.88 19.19
N LEU A 164 7.32 4.58 18.89
CA LEU A 164 8.27 3.58 19.36
C LEU A 164 9.65 3.80 18.73
N GLY A 165 9.73 4.11 17.43
CA GLY A 165 10.98 4.44 16.74
C GLY A 165 11.70 5.62 17.38
N TYR A 166 10.96 6.71 17.67
CA TYR A 166 11.46 7.86 18.43
C TYR A 166 12.03 7.42 19.78
N ALA A 167 11.23 6.71 20.59
CA ALA A 167 11.63 6.29 21.92
C ALA A 167 12.86 5.37 21.90
N VAL A 168 12.95 4.45 20.95
CA VAL A 168 14.11 3.56 20.80
C VAL A 168 15.36 4.37 20.51
N ILE A 169 15.29 5.31 19.57
CA ILE A 169 16.44 6.14 19.20
C ILE A 169 16.90 6.98 20.41
N GLU A 170 15.98 7.66 21.09
CA GLU A 170 16.26 8.47 22.29
C GLU A 170 16.83 7.65 23.45
N PHE A 171 16.30 6.44 23.68
CA PHE A 171 16.78 5.62 24.78
C PHE A 171 18.12 4.95 24.47
N THR A 172 18.46 4.71 23.21
CA THR A 172 19.66 3.94 22.84
C THR A 172 20.83 4.79 22.33
N SER A 173 20.60 6.09 22.10
CA SER A 173 21.60 6.97 21.51
C SER A 173 21.95 8.12 22.46
N GLU A 174 23.23 8.40 22.63
CA GLU A 174 23.69 9.60 23.36
C GLU A 174 23.64 10.86 22.48
N PHE A 175 23.54 10.70 21.15
CA PHE A 175 23.51 11.80 20.19
C PHE A 175 22.85 11.39 18.86
N HIS A 176 22.01 12.25 18.31
CA HIS A 176 21.52 12.21 16.92
C HIS A 176 21.02 13.60 16.46
N ASN A 177 20.79 13.78 15.16
CA ASN A 177 20.23 15.02 14.58
C ASN A 177 18.98 14.75 13.72
N LEU A 178 18.16 13.75 14.08
CA LEU A 178 16.98 13.36 13.30
C LEU A 178 15.78 14.30 13.50
N TRP A 179 15.70 14.92 14.67
CA TRP A 179 14.73 15.95 15.07
C TRP A 179 15.44 16.91 16.03
N GLN A 180 14.94 18.15 16.12
CA GLN A 180 15.56 19.15 17.00
C GLN A 180 15.29 18.85 18.47
N ASP A 181 14.04 18.55 18.79
CA ASP A 181 13.58 18.14 20.12
C ASP A 181 12.28 17.32 20.02
N ARG A 182 11.73 16.94 21.18
CA ARG A 182 10.47 16.20 21.28
C ARG A 182 9.29 16.94 20.66
N GLN A 183 9.24 18.26 20.80
CA GLN A 183 8.13 19.07 20.33
C GLN A 183 8.15 19.15 18.79
N ASP A 184 9.33 19.39 18.20
CA ASP A 184 9.57 19.34 16.75
C ASP A 184 9.15 17.99 16.17
N PHE A 185 9.53 16.88 16.80
CA PHE A 185 9.09 15.54 16.36
C PHE A 185 7.56 15.39 16.38
N LEU A 186 6.90 15.77 17.48
CA LEU A 186 5.46 15.64 17.64
C LEU A 186 4.68 16.53 16.66
N GLU A 187 5.12 17.77 16.45
CA GLU A 187 4.50 18.70 15.49
C GLU A 187 4.58 18.17 14.06
N ASN A 188 5.75 17.67 13.64
CA ASN A 188 5.93 17.07 12.32
C ASN A 188 5.13 15.76 12.16
N LEU A 189 5.06 14.94 13.22
CA LEU A 189 4.25 13.72 13.25
C LEU A 189 2.76 14.04 13.09
N VAL A 190 2.20 14.98 13.85
CA VAL A 190 0.80 15.37 13.72
C VAL A 190 0.53 16.00 12.35
N THR A 191 1.45 16.84 11.86
CA THR A 191 1.36 17.45 10.52
C THR A 191 1.29 16.38 9.43
N LEU A 192 2.16 15.37 9.49
CA LEU A 192 2.20 14.24 8.57
C LEU A 192 0.86 13.49 8.55
N PHE A 193 0.26 13.23 9.71
CA PHE A 193 -0.99 12.48 9.79
C PHE A 193 -2.22 13.26 9.30
N LEU A 194 -2.20 14.59 9.41
CA LEU A 194 -3.30 15.44 8.97
C LEU A 194 -3.19 15.90 7.52
N HIS A 195 -1.96 16.16 7.05
CA HIS A 195 -1.71 16.81 5.76
C HIS A 195 -0.92 15.93 4.78
N GLY A 196 -0.33 14.82 5.23
CA GLY A 196 0.60 14.02 4.46
C GLY A 196 2.01 14.62 4.39
N ALA A 197 3.00 13.82 3.96
CA ALA A 197 4.40 14.26 3.86
C ALA A 197 4.68 15.10 2.61
N VAL A 198 3.93 14.85 1.53
CA VAL A 198 4.17 15.44 0.22
C VAL A 198 2.82 15.80 -0.37
N SER A 199 2.61 17.10 -0.57
CA SER A 199 1.58 17.60 -1.48
C SER A 199 2.25 17.88 -2.82
N PRO A 200 1.74 17.39 -3.96
CA PRO A 200 2.28 17.74 -5.27
C PRO A 200 2.15 19.24 -5.48
N ALA A 201 3.29 19.94 -5.49
CA ALA A 201 3.37 21.40 -5.70
C ALA A 201 2.97 21.86 -7.12
N GLU A 202 2.31 21.02 -7.92
CA GLU A 202 1.70 21.35 -9.21
C GLU A 202 0.37 20.59 -9.43
N LEU A 203 -0.49 20.54 -8.42
CA LEU A 203 -1.90 20.14 -8.56
C LEU A 203 -2.89 21.25 -8.17
N SER A 204 -2.39 22.47 -7.94
CA SER A 204 -3.19 23.67 -7.63
C SER A 204 -3.29 24.62 -8.82
N SER A 205 -3.90 24.14 -9.89
CA SER A 205 -4.87 24.95 -10.62
C SER A 205 -5.98 24.02 -11.05
N LEU A 206 -7.06 23.99 -10.27
CA LEU A 206 -8.44 23.99 -10.75
C LEU A 206 -9.36 23.88 -9.53
N ASP A 207 -10.08 24.98 -9.34
CA ASP A 207 -11.10 25.24 -8.36
C ASP A 207 -12.04 24.06 -8.07
N SER A 208 -12.09 23.68 -6.79
CA SER A 208 -13.25 23.97 -5.93
C SER A 208 -14.62 24.05 -6.61
N SER A 209 -15.10 22.95 -7.20
CA SER A 209 -16.52 22.61 -7.06
C SER A 209 -16.77 21.13 -7.34
N SER A 210 -17.35 20.48 -6.34
CA SER A 210 -18.21 19.30 -6.49
C SER A 210 -17.53 17.92 -6.58
N LEU A 211 -17.50 17.30 -5.39
CA LEU A 211 -17.94 15.93 -5.09
C LEU A 211 -16.97 14.76 -5.39
N VAL A 212 -16.51 14.21 -4.26
CA VAL A 212 -16.20 12.79 -3.99
C VAL A 212 -15.02 12.22 -4.78
N ARG A 213 -13.92 11.92 -4.07
CA ARG A 213 -13.12 10.72 -4.38
C ARG A 213 -12.31 10.22 -3.17
N VAL A 214 -12.83 9.12 -2.65
CA VAL A 214 -12.18 8.09 -1.85
C VAL A 214 -10.87 7.66 -2.51
N GLU A 215 -9.75 7.72 -1.79
CA GLU A 215 -8.54 6.98 -2.18
C GLU A 215 -8.07 6.08 -1.02
N ASN A 216 -8.63 4.88 -1.01
CA ASN A 216 -8.09 3.71 -0.32
C ASN A 216 -6.63 3.47 -0.77
N THR A 217 -5.69 3.27 0.15
CA THR A 217 -4.50 2.46 -0.14
C THR A 217 -4.91 0.99 -0.24
N ALA A 218 -5.51 0.65 -1.38
CA ALA A 218 -5.51 -0.69 -1.90
C ALA A 218 -4.08 -0.99 -2.38
N ILE A 219 -3.59 -2.20 -2.14
CA ILE A 219 -2.68 -2.85 -3.09
C ILE A 219 -3.29 -2.53 -4.47
N GLU A 220 -2.56 -1.94 -5.42
CA GLU A 220 -3.05 -1.80 -6.80
C GLU A 220 -3.45 -3.21 -7.25
N ARG A 221 -4.74 -3.53 -7.12
CA ARG A 221 -5.26 -4.84 -7.46
C ARG A 221 -5.12 -4.90 -8.96
N ILE A 222 -4.16 -5.68 -9.44
CA ILE A 222 -3.98 -5.88 -10.89
C ILE A 222 -5.30 -6.42 -11.42
N ALA A 223 -5.93 -5.63 -12.28
CA ALA A 223 -7.27 -5.88 -12.78
C ALA A 223 -7.23 -5.81 -14.30
N ASP A 224 -6.99 -6.96 -14.94
CA ASP A 224 -7.12 -7.07 -16.38
C ASP A 224 -8.56 -6.84 -16.83
N LEU A 225 -8.73 -6.32 -18.04
CA LEU A 225 -10.03 -6.07 -18.62
C LEU A 225 -10.60 -7.34 -19.25
N PRO A 226 -11.91 -7.61 -19.10
CA PRO A 226 -12.57 -8.69 -19.81
C PRO A 226 -12.43 -8.53 -21.33
N THR A 227 -12.26 -9.65 -22.05
CA THR A 227 -12.06 -9.66 -23.51
C THR A 227 -13.12 -8.85 -24.28
N GLN A 228 -14.39 -8.99 -23.88
CA GLN A 228 -15.51 -8.27 -24.52
C GLN A 228 -15.40 -6.75 -24.32
N VAL A 229 -14.97 -6.30 -23.13
CA VAL A 229 -14.77 -4.88 -22.82
C VAL A 229 -13.64 -4.32 -23.67
N VAL A 230 -12.50 -5.01 -23.75
CA VAL A 230 -11.35 -4.60 -24.58
C VAL A 230 -11.75 -4.44 -26.05
N HIS A 231 -12.48 -5.42 -26.61
CA HIS A 231 -12.93 -5.36 -28.00
C HIS A 231 -13.92 -4.22 -28.24
N SER A 232 -14.78 -3.94 -27.26
CA SER A 232 -15.75 -2.83 -27.33
C SER A 232 -15.04 -1.47 -27.27
N ILE A 233 -14.02 -1.32 -26.42
CA ILE A 233 -13.18 -0.11 -26.35
C ILE A 233 -12.47 0.13 -27.68
N LEU A 234 -11.83 -0.89 -28.26
CA LEU A 234 -11.17 -0.79 -29.57
C LEU A 234 -12.15 -0.43 -30.70
N GLN A 235 -13.37 -0.97 -30.65
CA GLN A 235 -14.42 -0.64 -31.62
C GLN A 235 -14.90 0.81 -31.47
N ARG A 236 -15.11 1.27 -30.24
CA ARG A 236 -15.49 2.67 -29.95
C ARG A 236 -14.39 3.64 -30.37
N ALA A 237 -13.13 3.30 -30.11
CA ALA A 237 -11.99 4.11 -30.52
C ALA A 237 -11.91 4.26 -32.04
N LYS A 238 -12.18 3.18 -32.78
CA LYS A 238 -12.30 3.20 -34.25
C LYS A 238 -13.39 4.14 -34.75
N GLN A 239 -14.51 4.25 -34.04
CA GLN A 239 -15.60 5.15 -34.40
C GLN A 239 -15.27 6.63 -34.11
N GLN A 240 -14.48 6.90 -33.07
CA GLN A 240 -14.07 8.27 -32.72
C GLN A 240 -13.04 8.85 -33.70
N GLY A 241 -12.18 8.01 -34.29
CA GLY A 241 -11.27 8.46 -35.33
C GLY A 241 -9.99 7.64 -35.44
N LEU A 242 -9.17 7.96 -36.44
CA LEU A 242 -7.92 7.24 -36.71
C LEU A 242 -6.90 7.38 -35.58
N GLN A 243 -6.78 8.57 -34.99
CA GLN A 243 -5.85 8.80 -33.87
C GLN A 243 -6.28 8.01 -32.63
N SER A 244 -7.56 8.12 -32.23
CA SER A 244 -8.11 7.39 -31.09
C SER A 244 -7.91 5.89 -31.23
N TYR A 245 -8.19 5.36 -32.42
CA TYR A 245 -7.97 3.96 -32.69
C TYR A 245 -6.50 3.54 -32.62
N ALA A 246 -5.59 4.39 -33.08
CA ALA A 246 -4.16 4.11 -33.08
C ALA A 246 -3.56 4.09 -31.67
N TRP A 247 -3.84 5.08 -30.82
CA TRP A 247 -3.26 5.07 -29.47
C TRP A 247 -3.86 3.98 -28.58
N VAL A 248 -5.17 3.67 -28.70
CA VAL A 248 -5.77 2.52 -27.99
C VAL A 248 -5.17 1.20 -28.46
N TYR A 249 -4.93 1.06 -29.77
CA TYR A 249 -4.24 -0.10 -30.33
C TYR A 249 -2.82 -0.24 -29.80
N VAL A 250 -2.08 0.87 -29.62
CA VAL A 250 -0.73 0.82 -29.02
C VAL A 250 -0.77 0.43 -27.55
N LEU A 251 -1.70 0.98 -26.75
CA LEU A 251 -1.87 0.61 -25.34
C LEU A 251 -2.10 -0.89 -25.15
N PHE A 252 -3.03 -1.47 -25.90
CA PHE A 252 -3.35 -2.90 -25.80
C PHE A 252 -2.41 -3.81 -26.60
N GLY A 253 -1.80 -3.32 -27.68
CA GLY A 253 -0.98 -4.12 -28.58
C GLY A 253 0.46 -4.25 -28.13
N ALA A 254 1.00 -3.23 -27.46
CA ALA A 254 2.37 -3.18 -26.95
C ALA A 254 2.46 -3.05 -25.43
N GLY A 255 1.34 -2.93 -24.72
CA GLY A 255 1.34 -2.82 -23.26
C GLY A 255 2.11 -1.61 -22.74
N LEU A 256 2.08 -0.50 -23.47
CA LEU A 256 2.76 0.73 -23.06
C LEU A 256 1.93 1.50 -22.03
N SER A 257 2.60 2.18 -21.12
CA SER A 257 1.97 3.12 -20.18
C SER A 257 1.53 4.40 -20.91
N PRO A 258 0.58 5.19 -20.34
CA PRO A 258 0.18 6.48 -20.91
C PRO A 258 1.38 7.41 -21.15
N THR A 259 2.30 7.47 -20.18
CA THR A 259 3.52 8.28 -20.26
C THR A 259 4.43 7.85 -21.40
N GLU A 260 4.56 6.54 -21.64
CA GLU A 260 5.36 6.04 -22.77
C GLU A 260 4.71 6.39 -24.10
N VAL A 261 3.39 6.21 -24.22
CA VAL A 261 2.62 6.51 -25.45
C VAL A 261 2.78 7.96 -25.89
N VAL A 262 2.61 8.91 -24.98
CA VAL A 262 2.67 10.35 -25.30
C VAL A 262 4.07 10.85 -25.63
N ARG A 263 5.09 10.09 -25.25
CA ARG A 263 6.51 10.41 -25.51
C ARG A 263 7.08 9.66 -26.72
N LEU A 264 6.26 8.88 -27.44
CA LEU A 264 6.68 8.28 -28.69
C LEU A 264 6.85 9.32 -29.78
N GLU A 265 7.86 9.11 -30.61
CA GLU A 265 8.08 9.84 -31.85
C GLU A 265 7.85 8.91 -33.04
N ARG A 266 7.64 9.47 -34.23
CA ARG A 266 7.51 8.69 -35.47
C ARG A 266 8.73 7.81 -35.74
N SER A 267 9.92 8.29 -35.38
CA SER A 267 11.20 7.58 -35.47
C SER A 267 11.26 6.34 -34.58
N HIS A 268 10.51 6.31 -33.48
CA HIS A 268 10.44 5.17 -32.56
C HIS A 268 9.58 4.01 -33.12
N TYR A 269 8.76 4.24 -34.13
CA TYR A 269 7.95 3.19 -34.74
C TYR A 269 8.71 2.51 -35.88
N ILE A 270 9.14 1.28 -35.64
CA ILE A 270 9.97 0.49 -36.55
C ILE A 270 9.07 -0.60 -37.16
N HIS A 271 8.89 -0.58 -38.48
CA HIS A 271 8.05 -1.56 -39.17
C HIS A 271 8.65 -2.03 -40.50
N ASP A 272 8.34 -3.27 -40.87
CA ASP A 272 8.59 -3.82 -42.19
C ASP A 272 7.46 -4.80 -42.58
N ALA A 273 7.68 -5.64 -43.59
CA ALA A 273 6.67 -6.62 -44.03
C ALA A 273 6.41 -7.77 -43.03
N HIS A 274 7.29 -7.94 -42.04
CA HIS A 274 7.37 -9.10 -41.14
C HIS A 274 7.25 -8.75 -39.65
N GLN A 275 7.52 -7.50 -39.24
CA GLN A 275 7.46 -7.10 -37.84
C GLN A 275 7.02 -5.65 -37.65
N GLN A 276 6.57 -5.36 -36.42
CA GLN A 276 6.23 -4.03 -35.95
C GLN A 276 6.70 -3.89 -34.51
N LEU A 277 7.63 -2.97 -34.28
CA LEU A 277 8.24 -2.68 -33.00
C LEU A 277 8.04 -1.21 -32.67
N VAL A 278 7.98 -0.92 -31.37
CA VAL A 278 8.11 0.44 -30.84
C VAL A 278 9.34 0.48 -29.95
N GLN A 279 10.22 1.44 -30.19
CA GLN A 279 11.34 1.71 -29.31
C GLN A 279 10.90 2.64 -28.17
N VAL A 280 11.01 2.16 -26.95
CA VAL A 280 10.80 2.97 -25.75
C VAL A 280 12.15 3.45 -25.27
N SER A 281 12.41 4.75 -25.42
CA SER A 281 13.70 5.38 -25.09
C SER A 281 13.74 5.94 -23.66
N GLN A 282 12.68 5.70 -22.88
CA GLN A 282 12.49 6.22 -21.52
C GLN A 282 13.08 5.26 -20.48
N GLY A 283 14.10 5.70 -19.74
CA GLY A 283 14.82 4.82 -18.81
C GLY A 283 15.69 3.83 -19.57
N THR A 284 15.50 2.53 -19.33
CA THR A 284 16.21 1.50 -20.09
C THR A 284 15.63 1.39 -21.50
N VAL A 285 16.45 1.70 -22.51
CA VAL A 285 16.06 1.61 -23.92
C VAL A 285 15.70 0.18 -24.26
N ARG A 286 14.49 -0.02 -24.79
CA ARG A 286 13.97 -1.35 -25.15
C ARG A 286 13.06 -1.27 -26.36
N GLN A 287 12.87 -2.41 -27.03
CA GLN A 287 11.95 -2.54 -28.14
C GLN A 287 10.82 -3.50 -27.78
N VAL A 288 9.59 -3.10 -28.08
CA VAL A 288 8.38 -3.87 -27.75
C VAL A 288 7.58 -4.13 -29.03
N PRO A 289 7.17 -5.37 -29.29
CA PRO A 289 6.33 -5.66 -30.45
C PRO A 289 4.93 -5.08 -30.28
N ILE A 290 4.34 -4.60 -31.38
CA ILE A 290 2.91 -4.28 -31.42
C ILE A 290 2.14 -5.50 -31.95
N ASN A 291 1.43 -6.18 -31.06
CA ASN A 291 0.71 -7.39 -31.37
C ASN A 291 -0.48 -7.14 -32.31
N GLN A 292 -0.53 -7.89 -33.43
CA GLN A 292 -1.71 -7.91 -34.32
C GLN A 292 -2.92 -8.60 -33.67
N TRP A 293 -2.68 -9.50 -32.71
CA TRP A 293 -3.71 -10.26 -32.03
C TRP A 293 -3.83 -9.77 -30.60
N ILE A 294 -5.00 -9.23 -30.25
CA ILE A 294 -5.32 -8.74 -28.91
C ILE A 294 -6.52 -9.55 -28.40
N LEU A 295 -6.27 -10.39 -27.40
CA LEU A 295 -7.27 -11.28 -26.79
C LEU A 295 -8.12 -12.05 -27.83
N GLY A 296 -7.43 -12.77 -28.72
CA GLY A 296 -8.06 -13.64 -29.72
C GLY A 296 -8.62 -12.96 -30.98
N LYS A 297 -8.61 -11.62 -31.07
CA LYS A 297 -9.06 -10.89 -32.26
C LYS A 297 -7.90 -10.20 -32.97
N ARG A 298 -7.89 -10.28 -34.31
CA ARG A 298 -6.86 -9.68 -35.15
C ARG A 298 -7.20 -8.24 -35.54
N TYR A 299 -6.24 -7.33 -35.41
CA TYR A 299 -6.34 -5.89 -35.66
C TYR A 299 -5.32 -5.46 -36.75
N GLY A 300 -5.55 -5.91 -37.98
CA GLY A 300 -4.74 -5.54 -39.15
C GLY A 300 -3.57 -6.48 -39.45
N SER A 301 -2.62 -5.98 -40.24
CA SER A 301 -1.38 -6.64 -40.68
C SER A 301 -0.14 -5.77 -40.40
N TYR A 302 1.06 -6.30 -40.66
CA TYR A 302 2.32 -5.56 -40.48
C TYR A 302 2.45 -4.31 -41.37
N THR A 303 1.67 -4.23 -42.45
CA THR A 303 1.70 -3.10 -43.39
C THR A 303 0.44 -2.24 -43.33
N LYS A 304 -0.62 -2.72 -42.67
CA LYS A 304 -1.92 -2.04 -42.55
C LYS A 304 -2.60 -2.39 -41.22
N ASN A 305 -2.42 -1.53 -40.24
CA ASN A 305 -3.00 -1.60 -38.90
C ASN A 305 -3.54 -0.21 -38.48
N PRO A 306 -4.08 -0.03 -37.27
CA PRO A 306 -4.55 1.26 -36.79
C PRO A 306 -3.46 2.35 -36.79
N LEU A 307 -2.25 2.05 -36.30
CA LEU A 307 -1.16 3.01 -36.18
C LEU A 307 -0.64 3.51 -37.53
N THR A 308 -0.38 2.60 -38.49
CA THR A 308 0.03 2.94 -39.86
C THR A 308 -1.03 3.74 -40.60
N GLN A 309 -2.32 3.46 -40.38
CA GLN A 309 -3.41 4.24 -40.97
C GLN A 309 -3.44 5.66 -40.42
N TRP A 310 -3.26 5.82 -39.10
CA TRP A 310 -3.10 7.13 -38.48
C TRP A 310 -1.90 7.89 -39.05
N LEU A 311 -0.72 7.28 -39.06
CA LEU A 311 0.50 7.93 -39.54
C LEU A 311 0.42 8.33 -41.02
N LYS A 312 -0.21 7.51 -41.87
CA LYS A 312 -0.46 7.84 -43.29
C LYS A 312 -1.44 9.00 -43.47
N SER A 313 -2.35 9.21 -42.52
CA SER A 313 -3.31 10.33 -42.57
C SER A 313 -2.69 11.67 -42.18
N ARG A 314 -1.55 11.65 -41.48
CA ARG A 314 -0.85 12.85 -41.01
C ARG A 314 -0.08 13.52 -42.13
N LYS A 315 -0.22 14.84 -42.23
CA LYS A 315 0.50 15.70 -43.20
C LYS A 315 1.41 16.73 -42.53
N ASP A 316 1.42 16.76 -41.20
CA ASP A 316 2.19 17.70 -40.41
C ASP A 316 3.65 17.21 -40.20
N PRO A 317 4.59 18.13 -39.90
CA PRO A 317 5.99 17.80 -39.68
C PRO A 317 6.31 17.36 -38.24
N GLN A 318 5.33 17.24 -37.33
CA GLN A 318 5.64 17.01 -35.91
C GLN A 318 6.28 15.64 -35.68
N PRO A 319 7.37 15.58 -34.90
CA PRO A 319 8.05 14.32 -34.58
C PRO A 319 7.22 13.43 -33.65
N ALA A 320 6.42 14.02 -32.75
CA ALA A 320 5.56 13.30 -31.83
C ALA A 320 4.62 12.34 -32.58
N LEU A 321 4.47 11.11 -32.09
CA LEU A 321 3.67 10.06 -32.71
C LEU A 321 2.16 10.37 -32.62
N PHE A 322 1.75 10.98 -31.51
CA PHE A 322 0.39 11.45 -31.25
C PHE A 322 0.39 12.94 -30.97
N ILE A 323 -0.61 13.64 -31.48
CA ILE A 323 -0.73 15.10 -31.38
C ILE A 323 -2.09 15.49 -30.81
N ASN A 324 -2.15 16.63 -30.13
CA ASN A 324 -3.40 17.22 -29.68
C ASN A 324 -4.11 17.97 -30.82
N GLU A 325 -5.29 18.53 -30.53
CA GLU A 325 -6.13 19.22 -31.52
C GLU A 325 -5.46 20.45 -32.13
N VAL A 326 -4.55 21.08 -31.39
CA VAL A 326 -3.77 22.25 -31.83
C VAL A 326 -2.53 21.86 -32.63
N GLY A 327 -2.28 20.55 -32.82
CA GLY A 327 -1.14 20.03 -33.58
C GLY A 327 0.18 20.03 -32.81
N SER A 328 0.14 20.12 -31.49
CA SER A 328 1.30 19.95 -30.60
C SER A 328 1.38 18.50 -30.08
N SER A 329 2.47 18.13 -29.40
CA SER A 329 2.57 16.79 -28.79
C SER A 329 1.40 16.55 -27.83
N LEU A 330 0.75 15.39 -27.94
CA LEU A 330 -0.28 14.99 -27.00
C LEU A 330 0.34 14.86 -25.60
N SER A 331 -0.30 15.41 -24.57
CA SER A 331 0.11 15.31 -23.18
C SER A 331 -0.54 14.12 -22.48
N GLU A 332 0.03 13.69 -21.35
CA GLU A 332 -0.53 12.59 -20.57
C GLU A 332 -1.92 12.90 -20.01
N SER A 333 -2.16 14.15 -19.58
CA SER A 333 -3.46 14.59 -19.07
C SER A 333 -4.54 14.55 -20.16
N GLU A 334 -4.22 15.01 -21.37
CA GLU A 334 -5.11 14.93 -22.54
C GLU A 334 -5.42 13.46 -22.90
N LEU A 335 -4.40 12.58 -22.93
CA LEU A 335 -4.62 11.16 -23.21
C LEU A 335 -5.51 10.49 -22.15
N ARG A 336 -5.29 10.80 -20.86
CA ARG A 336 -6.13 10.33 -19.73
C ARG A 336 -7.56 10.84 -19.83
N GLN A 337 -7.75 12.09 -20.25
CA GLN A 337 -9.07 12.64 -20.49
C GLN A 337 -9.78 11.92 -21.65
N GLN A 338 -9.12 11.79 -22.81
CA GLN A 338 -9.66 11.08 -23.97
C GLN A 338 -10.02 9.63 -23.62
N TRP A 339 -9.21 8.95 -22.81
CA TRP A 339 -9.55 7.60 -22.33
C TRP A 339 -10.81 7.58 -21.47
N ARG A 340 -10.95 8.51 -20.51
CA ARG A 340 -12.16 8.60 -19.67
C ARG A 340 -13.41 8.80 -20.52
N GLU A 341 -13.37 9.73 -21.47
CA GLU A 341 -14.48 10.00 -22.39
C GLU A 341 -14.81 8.79 -23.28
N LEU A 342 -13.78 8.09 -23.76
CA LEU A 342 -13.92 6.88 -24.55
C LEU A 342 -14.56 5.73 -23.76
N THR A 343 -14.30 5.65 -22.45
CA THR A 343 -14.59 4.45 -21.64
C THR A 343 -15.67 4.63 -20.57
N GLN A 344 -16.22 5.83 -20.40
CA GLN A 344 -17.23 6.15 -19.37
C GLN A 344 -18.47 5.26 -19.37
N GLU A 345 -18.86 4.70 -20.53
CA GLU A 345 -20.04 3.84 -20.69
C GLU A 345 -19.74 2.36 -20.42
N PHE A 346 -18.47 1.97 -20.35
CA PHE A 346 -18.08 0.60 -20.06
C PHE A 346 -17.90 0.41 -18.56
N LEU A 347 -18.23 -0.78 -18.07
CA LEU A 347 -18.03 -1.16 -16.67
C LEU A 347 -17.15 -2.40 -16.60
N THR A 348 -16.21 -2.37 -15.66
CA THR A 348 -15.46 -3.55 -15.22
C THR A 348 -16.35 -4.45 -14.36
N PRO A 349 -15.94 -5.70 -14.05
CA PRO A 349 -16.69 -6.57 -13.15
C PRO A 349 -16.93 -5.97 -11.76
N ASP A 350 -16.07 -5.04 -11.32
CA ASP A 350 -16.22 -4.30 -10.06
C ASP A 350 -17.20 -3.10 -10.16
N GLY A 351 -17.89 -2.94 -11.30
CA GLY A 351 -18.90 -1.90 -11.52
C GLY A 351 -18.32 -0.50 -11.72
N ARG A 352 -17.03 -0.37 -12.07
CA ARG A 352 -16.34 0.91 -12.28
C ARG A 352 -15.91 1.09 -13.74
N PRO A 353 -15.78 2.32 -14.26
CA PRO A 353 -15.20 2.54 -15.58
C PRO A 353 -13.75 2.04 -15.68
N PRO A 354 -13.32 1.52 -16.84
CA PRO A 354 -11.94 1.14 -17.08
C PRO A 354 -10.94 2.27 -16.84
N THR A 355 -9.83 2.00 -16.16
CA THR A 355 -8.70 2.95 -16.03
C THR A 355 -7.69 2.75 -17.16
N ILE A 356 -6.89 3.78 -17.45
CA ILE A 356 -5.96 3.78 -18.58
C ILE A 356 -4.70 2.93 -18.33
N GLU A 357 -4.49 2.47 -17.09
CA GLU A 357 -3.42 1.55 -16.69
C GLU A 357 -3.77 0.10 -17.05
N GLN A 358 -5.06 -0.24 -17.06
CA GLN A 358 -5.53 -1.61 -17.28
C GLN A 358 -5.17 -2.20 -18.66
N PRO A 359 -5.03 -1.44 -19.76
CA PRO A 359 -4.48 -1.96 -21.00
C PRO A 359 -3.10 -2.59 -20.86
N GLN A 360 -2.17 -1.92 -20.18
CA GLN A 360 -0.84 -2.46 -19.91
C GLN A 360 -0.92 -3.70 -19.02
N GLN A 361 -1.78 -3.68 -18.00
CA GLN A 361 -1.99 -4.84 -17.14
C GLN A 361 -2.54 -6.05 -17.91
N THR A 362 -3.53 -5.80 -18.75
CA THR A 362 -4.18 -6.80 -19.62
C THR A 362 -3.18 -7.40 -20.60
N TRP A 363 -2.31 -6.57 -21.20
CA TRP A 363 -1.26 -7.02 -22.11
C TRP A 363 -0.23 -7.91 -21.40
N CYS A 364 0.25 -7.51 -20.22
CA CYS A 364 1.20 -8.31 -19.43
C CYS A 364 0.63 -9.71 -19.12
N ILE A 365 -0.63 -9.77 -18.68
CA ILE A 365 -1.32 -11.03 -18.37
C ILE A 365 -1.53 -11.87 -19.64
N ASP A 366 -1.94 -11.27 -20.77
CA ASP A 366 -2.07 -11.98 -22.05
C ASP A 366 -0.74 -12.58 -22.52
N MET A 367 0.37 -11.85 -22.39
CA MET A 367 1.70 -12.36 -22.76
C MET A 367 2.11 -13.58 -21.92
N LEU A 368 1.91 -13.52 -20.60
CA LEU A 368 2.19 -14.64 -19.70
C LEU A 368 1.31 -15.86 -20.01
N MET A 369 0.01 -15.63 -20.24
CA MET A 369 -0.95 -16.68 -20.64
C MET A 369 -0.56 -17.35 -21.96
N ARG A 370 0.07 -16.60 -22.87
CA ARG A 370 0.55 -17.09 -24.17
C ARG A 370 1.95 -17.73 -24.10
N GLY A 371 2.51 -17.89 -22.91
CA GLY A 371 3.75 -18.62 -22.67
C GLY A 371 5.02 -17.78 -22.72
N ILE A 372 4.94 -16.44 -22.74
CA ILE A 372 6.11 -15.59 -22.55
C ILE A 372 6.66 -15.81 -21.15
N ARG A 373 7.96 -16.07 -21.04
CA ARG A 373 8.61 -16.25 -19.73
C ARG A 373 8.71 -14.90 -19.01
N VAL A 374 8.69 -14.94 -17.68
CA VAL A 374 8.85 -13.73 -16.85
C VAL A 374 10.15 -13.00 -17.18
N ASP A 375 11.25 -13.73 -17.42
CA ASP A 375 12.54 -13.14 -17.82
C ASP A 375 12.46 -12.36 -19.13
N ASP A 376 11.74 -12.88 -20.12
CA ASP A 376 11.55 -12.21 -21.41
C ASP A 376 10.63 -11.00 -21.23
N LEU A 377 9.59 -11.11 -20.39
CA LEU A 377 8.69 -10.00 -20.09
C LEU A 377 9.39 -8.86 -19.34
N LYS A 378 10.40 -9.15 -18.50
CA LYS A 378 11.26 -8.12 -17.88
C LYS A 378 11.97 -7.28 -18.94
N ILE A 379 12.46 -7.91 -20.01
CA ILE A 379 13.13 -7.21 -21.12
C ILE A 379 12.13 -6.32 -21.87
N LEU A 380 10.93 -6.83 -22.15
CA LEU A 380 9.90 -6.09 -22.89
C LEU A 380 9.30 -4.94 -22.08
N THR A 381 9.15 -5.08 -20.77
CA THR A 381 8.53 -4.07 -19.89
C THR A 381 9.54 -3.12 -19.25
N GLY A 382 10.81 -3.54 -19.12
CA GLY A 382 11.81 -2.84 -18.31
C GLY A 382 11.56 -2.92 -16.81
N TRP A 383 10.70 -3.84 -16.34
CA TRP A 383 10.32 -3.96 -14.92
C TRP A 383 11.17 -4.99 -14.16
N SER A 384 11.23 -4.81 -12.83
CA SER A 384 11.82 -5.80 -11.92
C SER A 384 10.95 -7.06 -11.82
N ALA A 385 11.55 -8.17 -11.39
CA ALA A 385 10.80 -9.40 -11.13
C ALA A 385 9.72 -9.20 -10.06
N GLU A 386 10.02 -8.41 -9.02
CA GLU A 386 9.09 -8.07 -7.94
C GLU A 386 7.85 -7.35 -8.47
N LYS A 387 8.03 -6.37 -9.37
CA LYS A 387 6.90 -5.64 -9.99
C LYS A 387 6.05 -6.55 -10.89
N LEU A 388 6.64 -7.58 -11.51
CA LEU A 388 5.92 -8.52 -12.37
C LEU A 388 5.22 -9.63 -11.59
N GLN A 389 5.60 -9.89 -10.33
CA GLN A 389 5.06 -11.01 -9.56
C GLN A 389 3.52 -11.03 -9.47
N PRO A 390 2.81 -9.92 -9.18
CA PRO A 390 1.36 -10.01 -9.08
C PRO A 390 0.68 -10.23 -10.45
N TYR A 391 1.33 -9.91 -11.58
CA TYR A 391 0.84 -10.25 -12.92
C TYR A 391 0.97 -11.75 -13.21
N VAL A 392 2.04 -12.38 -12.70
CA VAL A 392 2.24 -13.83 -12.76
C VAL A 392 1.15 -14.55 -11.97
N ASP A 393 0.87 -14.06 -10.76
CA ASP A 393 -0.17 -14.65 -9.91
C ASP A 393 -1.55 -14.52 -10.56
N ARG A 394 -1.86 -13.35 -11.13
CA ARG A 394 -3.11 -13.14 -11.86
C ARG A 394 -3.23 -13.99 -13.14
N ALA A 395 -2.15 -14.15 -13.89
CA ALA A 395 -2.14 -15.02 -15.06
C ALA A 395 -2.36 -16.50 -14.66
N ARG A 396 -1.73 -16.96 -13.58
CA ARG A 396 -1.96 -18.31 -13.04
C ARG A 396 -3.41 -18.53 -12.59
N GLU A 397 -4.00 -17.55 -11.90
CA GLU A 397 -5.40 -17.57 -11.50
C GLU A 397 -6.31 -17.75 -12.73
N LYS A 398 -6.08 -16.95 -13.79
CA LYS A 398 -6.86 -17.01 -15.02
C LYS A 398 -6.69 -18.35 -15.76
N ALA A 399 -5.47 -18.86 -15.82
CA ALA A 399 -5.20 -20.19 -16.38
C ALA A 399 -5.93 -21.31 -15.62
N ALA A 400 -5.94 -21.25 -14.29
CA ALA A 400 -6.65 -22.21 -13.45
C ALA A 400 -8.17 -22.15 -13.69
N LEU A 401 -8.74 -20.95 -13.81
CA LEU A 401 -10.16 -20.76 -14.14
C LEU A 401 -10.49 -21.30 -15.54
N GLU A 402 -9.68 -21.01 -16.55
CA GLU A 402 -9.87 -21.56 -17.90
C GLU A 402 -9.80 -23.09 -17.91
N GLN A 403 -8.88 -23.68 -17.15
CA GLN A 403 -8.78 -25.12 -17.00
C GLN A 403 -10.02 -25.70 -16.31
N ALA A 404 -10.52 -25.07 -15.25
CA ALA A 404 -11.74 -25.51 -14.56
C ALA A 404 -12.97 -25.44 -15.47
N ILE A 405 -13.11 -24.36 -16.26
CA ILE A 405 -14.21 -24.21 -17.23
C ILE A 405 -14.14 -25.29 -18.31
N ARG A 406 -12.93 -25.65 -18.79
CA ARG A 406 -12.76 -26.72 -19.78
C ARG A 406 -13.21 -28.09 -19.25
N LEU A 407 -13.13 -28.35 -17.95
CA LEU A 407 -13.62 -29.60 -17.35
C LEU A 407 -15.15 -29.71 -17.36
N ASP A 408 -15.85 -28.57 -17.36
CA ASP A 408 -17.33 -28.51 -17.41
C ASP A 408 -17.87 -28.61 -18.84
N GLN A 409 -17.03 -28.37 -19.85
CA GLN A 409 -17.37 -28.58 -21.24
C GLN A 409 -17.30 -30.09 -21.56
N LYS A 410 -18.46 -30.72 -21.78
CA LYS A 410 -18.52 -32.09 -22.34
C LYS A 410 -17.68 -32.15 -23.62
N ALA A 411 -16.75 -33.10 -23.66
CA ALA A 411 -15.87 -33.40 -24.78
C ALA A 411 -16.63 -33.63 -26.10
#